data_AF-A0A3C2A9F4-F1
#
_entry.id   AF-A0A3C2A9F4-F1
#
_cell.length_a   1.000
_cell.length_b   1.000
_cell.length_c   1.000
_cell.angle_alpha   90.00
_cell.angle_beta   90.00
_cell.angle_gamma   90.00
#
_symmetry.space_group_name_H-M   'P 1'
#
loop_
_entity.id
_entity.type
_entity.pdbx_description
1 polymer ?
#
loop_
_entity_poly.entity_id
_entity_poly.type
_entity_poly.pdbx_seq_one_letter_code
_entity_poly.pdbx_strand_id
1 'polypeptide(L)'
;VLFDPVSGTNYRVDFEINRYAPVDRIKQVCLYRTLDPTKALSTRMMDLVETVDLEADGQLDANLWQISDDFSDLSYIPFGEPLYYRIVVMREIEYADKNQQVVTDYVASEPSKILMSNLVEVTVPDAPELSYTASGSNPTLTNVSLSWDKTSHNGRYLLYKQLSSGNWEKIYEVIVRDPSVSVDLSSTSLGSGDLSVADADGNPIYHRFRVDVENTG
;
A
#
# COMPACT_ATOMS: atom_id res chain seq x y z
N VAL A 1 -3.75 3.00 4.52
CA VAL A 1 -4.88 3.96 4.59
C VAL A 1 -5.03 4.61 3.21
N LEU A 2 -6.19 4.47 2.55
CA LEU A 2 -6.45 5.03 1.20
C LEU A 2 -7.03 6.45 1.25
N PHE A 3 -7.31 6.96 2.45
CA PHE A 3 -8.00 8.22 2.70
C PHE A 3 -7.07 9.21 3.40
N ASP A 4 -6.99 10.44 2.88
CA ASP A 4 -6.33 11.54 3.56
C ASP A 4 -7.36 12.33 4.38
N PRO A 5 -7.32 12.28 5.72
CA PRO A 5 -8.24 13.03 6.58
C PRO A 5 -8.00 14.54 6.58
N VAL A 6 -6.86 15.02 6.06
CA VAL A 6 -6.54 16.45 5.97
C VAL A 6 -7.23 17.06 4.74
N SER A 7 -7.11 16.43 3.57
CA SER A 7 -7.80 16.88 2.35
C SER A 7 -9.25 16.40 2.25
N GLY A 8 -9.64 15.38 3.01
CA GLY A 8 -10.96 14.74 2.93
C GLY A 8 -11.16 13.96 1.62
N THR A 9 -10.08 13.54 0.97
CA THR A 9 -10.10 12.83 -0.32
C THR A 9 -9.22 11.59 -0.30
N ASN A 10 -9.49 10.63 -1.18
CA ASN A 10 -8.60 9.49 -1.36
C ASN A 10 -7.32 9.93 -2.08
N TYR A 11 -6.21 9.30 -1.74
CA TYR A 11 -4.96 9.49 -2.48
C TYR A 11 -5.14 9.02 -3.91
N ARG A 12 -4.71 9.85 -4.88
CA ARG A 12 -4.74 9.50 -6.30
C ARG A 12 -3.68 10.25 -7.08
N VAL A 13 -3.33 9.74 -8.25
CA VAL A 13 -2.51 10.43 -9.25
C VAL A 13 -3.36 10.64 -10.49
N ASP A 14 -3.61 11.90 -10.85
CA ASP A 14 -4.41 12.29 -12.01
C ASP A 14 -3.52 12.59 -13.22
N PHE A 15 -3.94 12.11 -14.39
CA PHE A 15 -3.29 12.38 -15.68
C PHE A 15 -4.27 13.03 -16.64
N GLU A 16 -3.80 14.05 -17.35
CA GLU A 16 -4.54 14.71 -18.42
C GLU A 16 -3.85 14.50 -19.76
N ILE A 17 -4.62 14.07 -20.75
CA ILE A 17 -4.14 13.74 -22.08
C ILE A 17 -4.90 14.58 -23.08
N ASN A 18 -4.18 15.30 -23.94
CA ASN A 18 -4.82 16.01 -25.05
C ASN A 18 -5.49 14.99 -25.98
N ARG A 19 -6.73 15.28 -26.37
CA ARG A 19 -7.49 14.46 -27.31
C ARG A 19 -6.72 14.27 -28.62
N TYR A 20 -6.73 13.03 -29.11
CA TYR A 20 -6.23 12.68 -30.45
C TYR A 20 -7.23 13.07 -31.53
N ALA A 21 -6.76 13.19 -32.78
CA ALA A 21 -7.65 13.52 -33.88
C ALA A 21 -8.69 12.41 -34.06
N PRO A 22 -9.96 12.72 -34.39
CA PRO A 22 -11.00 11.69 -34.56
C PRO A 22 -10.65 10.60 -35.58
N VAL A 23 -9.80 10.94 -36.57
CA VAL A 23 -9.29 9.99 -37.57
C VAL A 23 -8.42 8.87 -36.98
N ASP A 24 -7.80 9.10 -35.81
CA ASP A 24 -6.97 8.11 -35.13
C ASP A 24 -7.80 7.02 -34.45
N ARG A 25 -9.13 7.21 -34.33
CA ARG A 25 -10.11 6.25 -33.76
C ARG A 25 -9.70 5.71 -32.39
N ILE A 26 -9.13 6.55 -31.54
CA ILE A 26 -8.82 6.17 -30.16
C ILE A 26 -10.12 6.02 -29.37
N LYS A 27 -10.25 4.89 -28.68
CA LYS A 27 -11.45 4.54 -27.89
C LYS A 27 -11.13 4.28 -26.42
N GLN A 28 -9.91 3.86 -26.10
CA GLN A 28 -9.55 3.58 -24.71
C GLN A 28 -8.20 4.17 -24.35
N VAL A 29 -8.03 4.46 -23.07
CA VAL A 29 -6.76 4.88 -22.46
C VAL A 29 -6.45 3.90 -21.34
N CYS A 30 -5.25 3.32 -21.36
CA CYS A 30 -4.76 2.39 -20.37
C CYS A 30 -3.61 3.02 -19.58
N LEU A 31 -3.70 2.97 -18.25
CA LEU A 31 -2.67 3.44 -17.33
C LEU A 31 -1.95 2.27 -16.69
N TYR A 32 -0.63 2.27 -16.81
CA TYR A 32 0.24 1.26 -16.24
C TYR A 32 1.10 1.86 -15.13
N ARG A 33 1.34 1.10 -14.06
CA ARG A 33 2.19 1.47 -12.92
C ARG A 33 3.22 0.40 -12.61
N THR A 34 4.37 0.80 -12.07
CA THR A 34 5.34 -0.08 -11.39
C THR A 34 6.17 0.71 -10.38
N LEU A 35 6.70 0.02 -9.36
CA LEU A 35 7.71 0.55 -8.43
C LEU A 35 9.15 0.29 -8.91
N ASP A 36 9.32 -0.61 -9.88
CA ASP A 36 10.63 -1.01 -10.40
C ASP A 36 10.97 -0.21 -11.68
N PRO A 37 12.04 0.62 -11.68
CA PRO A 37 12.43 1.41 -12.84
C PRO A 37 12.83 0.55 -14.06
N THR A 38 13.28 -0.69 -13.84
CA THR A 38 13.63 -1.62 -14.92
C THR A 38 12.37 -2.11 -15.62
N LYS A 39 11.33 -2.45 -14.85
CA LYS A 39 10.02 -2.84 -15.41
C LYS A 39 9.37 -1.67 -16.14
N ALA A 40 9.61 -0.43 -15.71
CA ALA A 40 9.10 0.77 -16.39
C ALA A 40 9.64 0.94 -17.83
N LEU A 41 10.63 0.16 -18.24
CA LEU A 41 11.10 0.13 -19.63
C LEU A 41 10.13 -0.58 -20.58
N SER A 42 9.20 -1.41 -20.08
CA SER A 42 8.24 -2.15 -20.89
C SER A 42 6.88 -2.28 -20.21
N THR A 43 5.80 -1.83 -20.87
CA THR A 43 4.43 -1.95 -20.35
C THR A 43 3.99 -3.40 -20.12
N ARG A 44 4.61 -4.38 -20.79
CA ARG A 44 4.35 -5.81 -20.55
C ARG A 44 4.81 -6.31 -19.19
N MET A 45 5.72 -5.58 -18.55
CA MET A 45 6.23 -5.89 -17.21
C MET A 45 5.63 -4.99 -16.13
N MET A 46 4.78 -4.03 -16.51
CA MET A 46 4.08 -3.12 -15.61
C MET A 46 2.68 -3.65 -15.32
N ASP A 47 2.11 -3.23 -14.20
CA ASP A 47 0.75 -3.58 -13.82
C ASP A 47 -0.22 -2.59 -14.47
N LEU A 48 -1.26 -3.09 -15.14
CA LEU A 48 -2.36 -2.27 -15.65
C LEU A 48 -3.24 -1.90 -14.46
N VAL A 49 -3.30 -0.61 -14.12
CA VAL A 49 -4.03 -0.13 -12.93
C VAL A 49 -5.37 0.49 -13.27
N GLU A 50 -5.53 1.05 -14.49
CA GLU A 50 -6.79 1.64 -14.92
C GLU A 50 -6.96 1.52 -16.44
N THR A 51 -8.20 1.39 -16.89
CA THR A 51 -8.59 1.51 -18.30
C THR A 51 -9.87 2.32 -18.43
N VAL A 52 -9.76 3.47 -19.08
CA VAL A 52 -10.90 4.35 -19.39
C VAL A 52 -11.41 4.04 -20.78
N ASP A 53 -12.71 3.79 -20.92
CA ASP A 53 -13.39 3.74 -22.22
C ASP A 53 -13.91 5.15 -22.52
N LEU A 54 -13.29 5.82 -23.46
CA LEU A 54 -13.56 7.24 -23.73
C LEU A 54 -15.03 7.49 -24.10
N GLU A 55 -15.71 6.53 -24.73
CA GLU A 55 -17.12 6.69 -25.09
C GLU A 55 -18.04 6.43 -23.90
N ALA A 56 -17.82 5.32 -23.19
CA ALA A 56 -18.63 4.97 -22.02
C ALA A 56 -18.47 5.99 -20.88
N ASP A 57 -17.25 6.51 -20.69
CA ASP A 57 -16.91 7.52 -19.68
C ASP A 57 -17.23 8.95 -20.14
N GLY A 58 -17.79 9.14 -21.34
CA GLY A 58 -18.22 10.45 -21.84
C GLY A 58 -17.08 11.43 -22.14
N GLN A 59 -15.86 10.92 -22.33
CA GLN A 59 -14.66 11.70 -22.57
C GLN A 59 -14.25 11.80 -24.04
N LEU A 60 -14.87 11.01 -24.93
CA LEU A 60 -14.48 10.89 -26.35
C LEU A 60 -14.43 12.23 -27.08
N ASP A 61 -15.36 13.12 -26.75
CA ASP A 61 -15.45 14.46 -27.33
C ASP A 61 -14.83 15.57 -26.47
N ALA A 62 -14.34 15.25 -25.27
CA ALA A 62 -13.62 16.19 -24.42
C ALA A 62 -12.28 16.58 -25.05
N ASN A 63 -11.84 17.82 -24.84
CA ASN A 63 -10.52 18.27 -25.30
C ASN A 63 -9.37 17.64 -24.50
N LEU A 64 -9.65 17.30 -23.25
CA LEU A 64 -8.74 16.64 -22.32
C LEU A 64 -9.40 15.35 -21.84
N TRP A 65 -8.69 14.24 -21.97
CA TRP A 65 -9.05 12.97 -21.36
C TRP A 65 -8.35 12.87 -20.02
N GLN A 66 -9.08 12.35 -19.04
CA GLN A 66 -8.68 12.17 -17.66
C GLN A 66 -8.64 10.69 -17.34
N ILE A 67 -7.54 10.26 -16.75
CA ILE A 67 -7.35 8.93 -16.19
C ILE A 67 -6.58 9.07 -14.89
N SER A 68 -6.93 8.24 -13.91
CA SER A 68 -6.37 8.35 -12.57
C SER A 68 -5.97 6.99 -12.05
N ASP A 69 -4.95 6.97 -11.19
CA ASP A 69 -4.64 5.83 -10.34
C ASP A 69 -5.07 6.16 -8.91
N ASP A 70 -6.06 5.42 -8.40
CA ASP A 70 -6.61 5.58 -7.05
C ASP A 70 -6.06 4.58 -6.03
N PHE A 71 -5.10 3.74 -6.44
CA PHE A 71 -4.47 2.70 -5.63
C PHE A 71 -5.44 1.70 -5.00
N SER A 72 -6.67 1.57 -5.52
CA SER A 72 -7.67 0.63 -5.03
C SER A 72 -7.23 -0.84 -5.20
N ASP A 73 -6.28 -1.10 -6.10
CA ASP A 73 -5.66 -2.41 -6.31
C ASP A 73 -4.65 -2.79 -5.21
N LEU A 74 -4.23 -1.84 -4.36
CA LEU A 74 -3.24 -2.06 -3.31
C LEU A 74 -3.88 -2.08 -1.92
N SER A 75 -3.39 -2.98 -1.06
CA SER A 75 -3.72 -2.92 0.38
C SER A 75 -3.06 -1.74 1.09
N TYR A 76 -1.87 -1.33 0.62
CA TYR A 76 -1.10 -0.23 1.18
C TYR A 76 -0.47 0.61 0.07
N ILE A 77 -0.62 1.92 0.18
CA ILE A 77 0.02 2.88 -0.73
C ILE A 77 1.52 2.93 -0.43
N PRO A 78 2.39 2.86 -1.47
CA PRO A 78 3.83 2.97 -1.34
C PRO A 78 4.25 4.45 -1.25
N PHE A 79 3.93 5.10 -0.13
CA PHE A 79 4.36 6.48 0.10
C PHE A 79 5.89 6.62 0.13
N GLY A 80 6.40 7.77 -0.30
CA GLY A 80 7.84 8.09 -0.39
C GLY A 80 8.56 7.42 -1.56
N GLU A 81 8.05 6.29 -2.04
CA GLU A 81 8.65 5.53 -3.14
C GLU A 81 8.36 6.13 -4.52
N PRO A 82 9.30 5.98 -5.48
CA PRO A 82 9.07 6.39 -6.85
C PRO A 82 8.04 5.49 -7.54
N LEU A 83 6.97 6.11 -8.03
CA LEU A 83 5.96 5.52 -8.88
C LEU A 83 6.30 5.81 -10.33
N TYR A 84 6.44 4.77 -11.14
CA TYR A 84 6.67 4.90 -12.58
C TYR A 84 5.41 4.57 -13.35
N TYR A 85 4.97 5.50 -14.20
CA TYR A 85 3.77 5.37 -15.00
C TYR A 85 4.06 5.37 -16.50
N ARG A 86 3.21 4.65 -17.23
CA ARG A 86 3.10 4.75 -18.68
C ARG A 86 1.64 4.73 -19.11
N ILE A 87 1.36 5.47 -20.15
CA ILE A 87 0.04 5.56 -20.76
C ILE A 87 0.10 4.94 -22.14
N VAL A 88 -0.89 4.12 -22.48
CA VAL A 88 -1.08 3.54 -23.81
C VAL A 88 -2.50 3.87 -24.24
N VAL A 89 -2.67 4.29 -25.48
CA VAL A 89 -4.01 4.47 -26.04
C VAL A 89 -4.35 3.32 -26.97
N MET A 90 -5.62 2.92 -26.98
CA MET A 90 -6.11 1.84 -27.82
C MET A 90 -6.96 2.42 -28.94
N ARG A 91 -6.53 2.19 -30.18
CA ARG A 91 -7.33 2.51 -31.35
C ARG A 91 -8.24 1.35 -31.69
N GLU A 92 -9.48 1.66 -32.06
CA GLU A 92 -10.41 0.69 -32.60
C GLU A 92 -10.10 0.43 -34.08
N ILE A 93 -10.09 -0.85 -34.44
CA ILE A 93 -9.99 -1.31 -35.82
C ILE A 93 -11.13 -2.29 -36.12
N GLU A 94 -11.50 -2.35 -37.39
CA GLU A 94 -12.48 -3.32 -37.89
C GLU A 94 -11.85 -4.12 -39.02
N TYR A 95 -12.02 -5.44 -38.99
CA TYR A 95 -11.60 -6.34 -40.05
C TYR A 95 -12.58 -7.48 -40.25
N ALA A 96 -12.54 -8.11 -41.43
CA ALA A 96 -13.31 -9.31 -41.70
C ALA A 96 -12.51 -10.54 -41.26
N ASP A 97 -13.11 -11.40 -40.44
CA ASP A 97 -12.50 -12.67 -40.05
C ASP A 97 -12.51 -13.70 -41.20
N LYS A 98 -12.05 -14.93 -40.93
CA LYS A 98 -12.01 -16.02 -41.93
C LYS A 98 -13.40 -16.39 -42.49
N ASN A 99 -14.48 -16.02 -41.80
CA ASN A 99 -15.86 -16.28 -42.18
C ASN A 99 -16.53 -15.05 -42.82
N GLN A 100 -15.78 -13.98 -43.10
CA GLN A 100 -16.27 -12.68 -43.57
C GLN A 100 -17.17 -11.94 -42.56
N GLN A 101 -17.08 -12.28 -41.28
CA GLN A 101 -17.75 -11.54 -40.22
C GLN A 101 -16.92 -10.32 -39.83
N VAL A 102 -17.56 -9.15 -39.71
CA VAL A 102 -16.90 -7.94 -39.20
C VAL A 102 -16.60 -8.13 -37.72
N VAL A 103 -15.34 -8.00 -37.36
CA VAL A 103 -14.82 -8.05 -36.00
C VAL A 103 -14.22 -6.70 -35.66
N THR A 104 -14.64 -6.16 -34.51
CA THR A 104 -14.04 -4.98 -33.88
C THR A 104 -12.96 -5.43 -32.93
N ASP A 105 -11.78 -4.83 -33.02
CA ASP A 105 -10.62 -5.16 -32.21
C ASP A 105 -9.85 -3.88 -31.85
N TYR A 106 -8.92 -3.98 -30.90
CA TYR A 106 -8.16 -2.84 -30.40
C TYR A 106 -6.66 -3.04 -30.61
N VAL A 107 -6.02 -1.99 -31.15
CA VAL A 107 -4.57 -1.97 -31.35
C VAL A 107 -3.95 -0.92 -30.43
N ALA A 108 -2.99 -1.35 -29.63
CA ALA A 108 -2.23 -0.47 -28.74
C ALA A 108 -1.32 0.49 -29.52
N SER A 109 -1.18 1.71 -29.02
CA SER A 109 -0.15 2.65 -29.43
C SER A 109 1.23 2.26 -28.91
N GLU A 110 2.26 2.98 -29.38
CA GLU A 110 3.50 3.06 -28.60
C GLU A 110 3.22 3.67 -27.22
N PRO A 111 3.83 3.16 -26.14
CA PRO A 111 3.67 3.74 -24.82
C PRO A 111 4.22 5.16 -24.74
N SER A 112 3.66 5.97 -23.84
CA SER A 112 4.21 7.28 -23.48
C SER A 112 5.66 7.17 -23.00
N LYS A 113 6.36 8.31 -22.90
CA LYS A 113 7.58 8.39 -22.09
C LYS A 113 7.25 8.00 -20.64
N ILE A 114 8.26 7.51 -19.92
CA ILE A 114 8.13 7.19 -18.49
C ILE A 114 7.80 8.49 -17.75
N LEU A 115 6.71 8.46 -17.00
CA LEU A 115 6.34 9.50 -16.05
C LEU A 115 6.75 9.00 -14.66
N MET A 116 7.38 9.85 -13.85
CA MET A 116 7.79 9.50 -12.50
C MET A 116 7.12 10.46 -11.53
N SER A 117 6.49 9.90 -10.51
CA SER A 117 5.86 10.65 -9.42
C SER A 117 6.18 9.95 -8.09
N ASN A 118 5.86 10.59 -6.98
CA ASN A 118 5.84 9.97 -5.67
C ASN A 118 4.69 10.56 -4.84
N LEU A 119 4.22 9.82 -3.85
CA LEU A 119 3.21 10.30 -2.91
C LEU A 119 3.84 10.61 -1.57
N VAL A 120 3.45 11.74 -0.99
CA VAL A 120 3.87 12.12 0.36
C VAL A 120 2.82 11.66 1.36
N GLU A 121 3.27 10.96 2.39
CA GLU A 121 2.41 10.61 3.52
C GLU A 121 2.17 11.85 4.38
N VAL A 122 0.91 12.25 4.54
CA VAL A 122 0.51 13.42 5.36
C VAL A 122 -0.07 13.02 6.72
N THR A 123 -0.23 11.71 6.96
CA THR A 123 -0.76 11.16 8.21
C THR A 123 0.01 9.95 8.66
N VAL A 124 0.22 9.84 9.97
CA VAL A 124 0.83 8.65 10.58
C VAL A 124 -0.07 7.43 10.32
N PRO A 125 0.48 6.27 9.95
CA PRO A 125 -0.31 5.06 9.79
C PRO A 125 -0.98 4.64 11.10
N ASP A 126 -2.08 3.90 10.99
CA ASP A 126 -2.79 3.39 12.16
C ASP A 126 -1.90 2.43 12.97
N ALA A 127 -1.86 2.64 14.28
CA ALA A 127 -1.16 1.74 15.20
C ALA A 127 -1.78 0.33 15.11
N PRO A 128 -0.96 -0.73 15.05
CA PRO A 128 -1.47 -2.08 14.88
C PRO A 128 -2.06 -2.62 16.19
N GLU A 129 -3.00 -3.56 16.08
CA GLU A 129 -3.55 -4.25 17.23
C GLU A 129 -2.57 -5.32 17.75
N LEU A 130 -2.24 -5.22 19.03
CA LEU A 130 -1.37 -6.17 19.71
C LEU A 130 -2.15 -7.40 20.18
N SER A 131 -1.65 -8.57 19.83
CA SER A 131 -2.00 -9.85 20.45
C SER A 131 -0.79 -10.42 21.19
N TYR A 132 -1.02 -11.35 22.10
CA TYR A 132 0.07 -12.02 22.80
C TYR A 132 -0.20 -13.51 22.96
N THR A 133 0.89 -14.27 23.02
CA THR A 133 0.90 -15.65 23.49
C THR A 133 1.86 -15.76 24.67
N ALA A 134 1.55 -16.65 25.60
CA ALA A 134 2.38 -16.88 26.77
C ALA A 134 2.23 -18.34 27.23
N SER A 135 3.26 -18.83 27.89
CA SER A 135 3.25 -20.06 28.66
C SER A 135 3.17 -19.74 30.16
N GLY A 136 2.89 -20.75 30.98
CA GLY A 136 2.81 -20.58 32.43
C GLY A 136 1.48 -20.03 32.93
N SER A 137 1.39 -19.86 34.24
CA SER A 137 0.20 -19.40 34.95
C SER A 137 0.62 -18.53 36.14
N ASN A 138 -0.34 -17.79 36.71
CA ASN A 138 -0.12 -16.96 37.90
C ASN A 138 0.76 -17.70 38.95
N PRO A 139 1.84 -17.07 39.45
CA PRO A 139 2.14 -15.64 39.42
C PRO A 139 3.04 -15.16 38.28
N THR A 140 3.49 -16.02 37.37
CA THR A 140 4.45 -15.64 36.32
C THR A 140 4.05 -16.22 34.98
N LEU A 141 3.88 -15.34 34.00
CA LEU A 141 3.84 -15.72 32.59
C LEU A 141 5.28 -15.90 32.09
N THR A 142 5.51 -16.92 31.29
CA THR A 142 6.82 -17.23 30.69
C THR A 142 6.69 -17.33 29.17
N ASN A 143 7.80 -17.19 28.44
CA ASN A 143 7.81 -17.23 26.96
C ASN A 143 6.78 -16.28 26.32
N VAL A 144 6.61 -15.09 26.89
CA VAL A 144 5.66 -14.11 26.37
C VAL A 144 6.15 -13.61 25.01
N SER A 145 5.26 -13.70 24.02
CA SER A 145 5.51 -13.24 22.65
C SER A 145 4.38 -12.32 22.23
N LEU A 146 4.73 -11.18 21.63
CA LEU A 146 3.77 -10.21 21.11
C LEU A 146 3.68 -10.33 19.60
N SER A 147 2.48 -10.26 19.05
CA SER A 147 2.25 -10.38 17.62
C SER A 147 1.26 -9.33 17.14
N TRP A 148 1.47 -8.84 15.92
CA TRP A 148 0.61 -7.85 15.29
C TRP A 148 0.68 -7.95 13.76
N ASP A 149 -0.39 -7.52 13.10
CA ASP A 149 -0.43 -7.42 11.64
C ASP A 149 0.14 -6.09 11.16
N LYS A 150 0.70 -6.12 9.96
CA LYS A 150 1.24 -4.93 9.29
C LYS A 150 0.10 -3.96 8.94
N THR A 151 0.31 -2.66 9.14
CA THR A 151 -0.64 -1.58 8.82
C THR A 151 -0.11 -0.55 7.79
N SER A 152 1.11 -0.73 7.27
CA SER A 152 1.74 0.15 6.27
C SER A 152 2.59 -0.62 5.25
N HIS A 153 2.85 -0.08 4.04
CA HIS A 153 3.59 -0.76 2.96
C HIS A 153 5.04 -1.10 3.34
N ASN A 154 5.77 -0.15 3.93
CA ASN A 154 7.12 -0.34 4.48
C ASN A 154 7.17 0.29 5.87
N GLY A 155 6.32 -0.24 6.76
CA GLY A 155 6.23 0.22 8.14
C GLY A 155 7.43 -0.19 8.98
N ARG A 156 7.97 0.78 9.71
CA ARG A 156 8.85 0.60 10.86
C ARG A 156 8.03 0.60 12.13
N TYR A 157 8.06 -0.53 12.82
CA TYR A 157 7.29 -0.75 14.04
C TYR A 157 8.20 -0.59 15.24
N LEU A 158 7.76 0.24 16.19
CA LEU A 158 8.46 0.55 17.43
C LEU A 158 7.65 0.01 18.59
N LEU A 159 8.17 -1.00 19.28
CA LEU A 159 7.50 -1.61 20.42
C LEU A 159 7.97 -0.95 21.71
N TYR A 160 7.00 -0.56 22.55
CA TYR A 160 7.23 0.09 23.82
C TYR A 160 6.63 -0.70 24.98
N LYS A 161 7.28 -0.64 26.15
CA LYS A 161 6.74 -1.10 27.43
C LYS A 161 6.58 0.08 28.38
N GLN A 162 5.47 0.12 29.11
CA GLN A 162 5.30 1.09 30.19
C GLN A 162 6.06 0.65 31.44
N LEU A 163 6.90 1.52 31.97
CA LEU A 163 7.61 1.34 33.23
C LEU A 163 6.66 1.58 34.41
N SER A 164 7.05 1.09 35.60
CA SER A 164 6.29 1.34 36.85
C SER A 164 6.17 2.82 37.22
N SER A 165 7.08 3.65 36.70
CA SER A 165 7.03 5.12 36.81
C SER A 165 6.01 5.79 35.88
N GLY A 166 5.36 5.02 34.98
CA GLY A 166 4.41 5.52 33.99
C GLY A 166 5.04 5.95 32.65
N ASN A 167 6.37 6.03 32.57
CA ASN A 167 7.09 6.37 31.34
C ASN A 167 7.08 5.20 30.34
N TRP A 168 7.08 5.51 29.05
CA TRP A 168 7.21 4.52 27.98
C TRP A 168 8.67 4.38 27.56
N GLU A 169 9.16 3.16 27.47
CA GLU A 169 10.51 2.84 27.00
C GLU A 169 10.42 1.97 25.74
N LYS A 170 11.19 2.33 24.71
CA LYS A 170 11.30 1.52 23.50
C LYS A 170 12.11 0.27 23.80
N ILE A 171 11.53 -0.90 23.55
CA ILE A 171 12.18 -2.18 23.83
C ILE A 171 12.60 -2.93 22.57
N TYR A 172 12.01 -2.59 21.42
CA TYR A 172 12.29 -3.25 20.14
C TYR A 172 11.89 -2.36 18.95
N GLU A 173 12.53 -2.60 17.80
CA GLU A 173 12.27 -1.90 16.54
C GLU A 173 12.50 -2.86 15.37
N VAL A 174 11.59 -2.86 14.39
CA VAL A 174 11.70 -3.71 13.20
C VAL A 174 11.07 -3.05 11.97
N ILE A 175 11.72 -3.19 10.82
CA ILE A 175 11.14 -2.86 9.50
C ILE A 175 10.61 -4.16 8.90
N VAL A 176 9.32 -4.18 8.61
CA VAL A 176 8.62 -5.43 8.29
C VAL A 176 8.16 -5.41 6.85
N ARG A 177 8.52 -6.47 6.12
CA ARG A 177 7.97 -6.73 4.77
C ARG A 177 6.82 -7.74 4.82
N ASP A 178 6.89 -8.69 5.75
CA ASP A 178 5.90 -9.75 5.93
C ASP A 178 4.54 -9.23 6.44
N PRO A 179 3.43 -9.94 6.20
CA PRO A 179 2.09 -9.51 6.63
C PRO A 179 1.90 -9.43 8.15
N SER A 180 2.61 -10.26 8.90
CA SER A 180 2.47 -10.39 10.36
C SER A 180 3.83 -10.42 11.03
N VAL A 181 3.91 -9.83 12.21
CA VAL A 181 5.10 -9.79 13.05
C VAL A 181 4.86 -10.59 14.31
N SER A 182 5.87 -11.35 14.75
CA SER A 182 5.88 -11.97 16.07
C SER A 182 7.23 -11.75 16.71
N VAL A 183 7.23 -11.26 17.96
CA VAL A 183 8.43 -10.91 18.72
C VAL A 183 8.36 -11.54 20.10
N ASP A 184 9.32 -12.41 20.39
CA ASP A 184 9.52 -12.95 21.73
C ASP A 184 10.13 -11.86 22.64
N LEU A 185 9.56 -11.63 23.82
CA LEU A 185 10.06 -10.59 24.74
C LEU A 185 11.52 -10.82 25.16
N SER A 186 11.98 -12.08 25.18
CA SER A 186 13.37 -12.45 25.44
C SER A 186 14.35 -11.91 24.40
N SER A 187 13.88 -11.66 23.18
CA SER A 187 14.68 -11.08 22.08
C SER A 187 14.75 -9.54 22.11
N THR A 188 13.98 -8.91 23.00
CA THR A 188 13.92 -7.45 23.15
C THR A 188 14.95 -6.94 24.17
N SER A 189 15.02 -5.62 24.38
CA SER A 189 15.87 -5.05 25.43
C SER A 189 15.48 -5.47 26.86
N LEU A 190 14.29 -6.07 27.04
CA LEU A 190 13.91 -6.68 28.32
C LEU A 190 14.78 -7.90 28.66
N GLY A 191 15.31 -8.60 27.65
CA GLY A 191 16.18 -9.76 27.80
C GLY A 191 15.54 -10.98 28.48
N SER A 192 14.23 -10.93 28.74
CA SER A 192 13.47 -12.01 29.38
C SER A 192 12.06 -12.10 28.81
N GLY A 193 11.59 -13.34 28.65
CA GLY A 193 10.21 -13.66 28.28
C GLY A 193 9.26 -13.74 29.48
N ASP A 194 9.76 -13.48 30.69
CA ASP A 194 9.03 -13.72 31.92
C ASP A 194 8.42 -12.42 32.48
N LEU A 195 7.13 -12.47 32.82
CA LEU A 195 6.38 -11.36 33.40
C LEU A 195 5.64 -11.81 34.66
N SER A 196 5.99 -11.22 35.80
CA SER A 196 5.23 -11.40 37.05
C SER A 196 3.88 -10.70 36.95
N VAL A 197 2.79 -11.43 37.13
CA VAL A 197 1.40 -10.92 37.09
C VAL A 197 0.78 -10.77 38.48
N ALA A 198 1.48 -11.19 39.53
CA ALA A 198 1.11 -10.93 40.92
C ALA A 198 2.34 -10.59 41.76
N ASP A 199 2.16 -9.72 42.75
CA ASP A 199 3.18 -9.45 43.77
C ASP A 199 3.16 -10.52 44.89
N ALA A 200 4.01 -10.35 45.90
CA ALA A 200 4.12 -11.28 47.04
C ALA A 200 2.84 -11.34 47.90
N ASP A 201 2.01 -10.30 47.85
CA ASP A 201 0.75 -10.19 48.58
C ASP A 201 -0.45 -10.66 47.73
N GLY A 202 -0.20 -11.11 46.49
CA GLY A 202 -1.22 -11.57 45.55
C GLY A 202 -1.95 -10.47 44.79
N ASN A 203 -1.49 -9.21 44.87
CA ASN A 203 -2.08 -8.13 44.09
C ASN A 203 -1.67 -8.23 42.62
N PRO A 204 -2.58 -7.96 41.67
CA PRO A 204 -2.29 -8.06 40.26
C PRO A 204 -1.29 -6.99 39.79
N ILE A 205 -0.28 -7.43 39.03
CA ILE A 205 0.66 -6.56 38.32
C ILE A 205 0.24 -6.50 36.86
N TYR A 206 -0.06 -5.29 36.38
CA TYR A 206 -0.44 -5.07 34.98
C TYR A 206 0.77 -4.64 34.15
N HIS A 207 1.02 -5.35 33.06
CA HIS A 207 1.99 -4.94 32.05
C HIS A 207 1.26 -4.29 30.89
N ARG A 208 1.82 -3.19 30.37
CA ARG A 208 1.28 -2.46 29.24
C ARG A 208 2.31 -2.33 28.15
N PHE A 209 1.88 -2.68 26.95
CA PHE A 209 2.66 -2.61 25.73
C PHE A 209 1.88 -1.80 24.71
N ARG A 210 2.61 -1.12 23.82
CA ARG A 210 2.04 -0.48 22.64
C ARG A 210 3.03 -0.57 21.50
N VAL A 211 2.52 -0.55 20.28
CA VAL A 211 3.32 -0.46 19.08
C VAL A 211 2.95 0.82 18.35
N ASP A 212 3.97 1.62 18.05
CA ASP A 212 3.83 2.78 17.17
C ASP A 212 4.39 2.37 15.79
N VAL A 213 3.87 2.96 14.71
CA VAL A 213 4.28 2.67 13.34
C VAL A 213 4.64 3.95 12.61
N GLU A 214 5.71 3.89 11.82
CA GLU A 214 6.17 4.97 10.95
C GLU A 214 6.40 4.41 9.56
N ASN A 215 6.07 5.17 8.52
CA ASN A 215 6.44 4.79 7.16
C ASN A 215 7.90 5.18 6.89
N THR A 216 8.68 4.29 6.27
CA THR A 216 10.10 4.55 5.98
C THR A 216 10.36 4.92 4.52
N GLY A 217 9.35 5.44 3.83
CA GLY A 217 9.45 5.95 2.46
C GLY A 217 10.39 7.14 2.31
#